data_AF-A0A7I8IFW7-F1
#
_entry.id   AF-A0A7I8IFW7-F1
#
_cell.length_a   1.000
_cell.length_b   1.000
_cell.length_c   1.000
_cell.angle_alpha   90.00
_cell.angle_beta   90.00
_cell.angle_gamma   90.00
#
_symmetry.space_group_name_H-M   'P 1'
#
loop_
_entity.id
_entity.type
_entity.pdbx_description
1 polymer ?
#
loop_
_entity_poly.entity_id
_entity_poly.type
_entity_poly.pdbx_seq_one_letter_code
_entity_poly.pdbx_strand_id
1 'polypeptide(L)'
;MAMKIEEVQSTTKKQRIATHTHIKGLGLEASGRALPMSAGFVGQVDAREAAGLVVDMIRQKKMAGRALLFAGPPSTGKTALALGISQELGSKVPFCPMVGSEVYSSEVKKTEVLMENFRRSIGLRIKENKEVYEGEVAVGDVIYIEANSGAVKRVGRSDAFATEFDLEAEEYVPLPKGEVHKKKEIVQVRGLNQIFVHQHIHSSACTPFNLFQCPLLPETSQLITRLYMVLFFQVHMLDMECFSYLNRALESSLSPIVIFATNRGICNVRGTDMNSPHGIPVDLLDRLVIVRTETYGLTEMIQILAIRAQVEELVIDEESLAYLGEIGQRASLRSFFFS
;
A
#
# COMPACT_ATOMS: atom_id res chain seq x y z
N MET A 1 -10.80 -38.95 12.76
CA MET A 1 -9.94 -37.87 13.29
C MET A 1 -10.51 -36.55 12.80
N ALA A 2 -11.26 -35.86 13.65
CA ALA A 2 -11.88 -34.58 13.32
C ALA A 2 -10.80 -33.51 13.17
N MET A 3 -10.78 -32.83 12.03
CA MET A 3 -9.91 -31.70 11.77
C MET A 3 -10.41 -30.52 12.61
N LYS A 4 -9.67 -30.19 13.68
CA LYS A 4 -9.88 -28.95 14.43
C LYS A 4 -9.62 -27.78 13.48
N ILE A 5 -10.66 -27.02 13.17
CA ILE A 5 -10.51 -25.68 12.61
C ILE A 5 -10.06 -24.83 13.79
N GLU A 6 -8.75 -24.62 13.91
CA GLU A 6 -8.26 -23.54 14.76
C GLU A 6 -8.80 -22.24 14.17
N GLU A 7 -9.63 -21.53 14.94
CA GLU A 7 -9.81 -20.11 14.70
C GLU A 7 -8.42 -19.52 14.65
N VAL A 8 -8.03 -19.03 13.46
CA VAL A 8 -6.93 -18.11 13.36
C VAL A 8 -7.42 -16.88 14.08
N GLN A 9 -7.26 -16.87 15.41
CA GLN A 9 -7.12 -15.65 16.17
C GLN A 9 -6.19 -14.84 15.30
N SER A 10 -6.68 -13.70 14.81
CA SER A 10 -5.82 -12.72 14.21
C SER A 10 -4.80 -12.42 15.29
N THR A 11 -3.69 -13.15 15.26
CA THR A 11 -2.45 -12.72 15.84
C THR A 11 -2.28 -11.42 15.10
N THR A 12 -2.66 -10.33 15.76
CA THR A 12 -2.01 -9.05 15.62
C THR A 12 -0.56 -9.37 15.89
N LYS A 13 0.11 -10.01 14.92
CA LYS A 13 1.53 -9.96 14.73
C LYS A 13 1.76 -8.47 14.87
N LYS A 14 2.36 -8.05 15.99
CA LYS A 14 2.89 -6.71 16.15
C LYS A 14 3.57 -6.43 14.83
N GLN A 15 2.94 -5.62 13.99
CA GLN A 15 3.52 -5.31 12.69
C GLN A 15 4.88 -4.75 13.06
N ARG A 16 5.96 -5.40 12.59
CA ARG A 16 7.31 -4.87 12.79
C ARG A 16 7.22 -3.39 12.45
N ILE A 17 7.55 -2.52 13.41
CA ILE A 17 7.41 -1.08 13.27
C ILE A 17 8.26 -0.70 12.06
N ALA A 18 7.65 -0.58 10.89
CA ALA A 18 8.36 -0.22 9.68
C ALA A 18 8.89 1.20 9.86
N THR A 19 10.00 1.52 9.20
CA THR A 19 10.69 2.82 9.30
C THR A 19 9.79 4.02 9.05
N HIS A 20 8.66 3.86 8.36
CA HIS A 20 7.74 4.94 8.01
C HIS A 20 6.34 4.84 8.66
N THR A 21 6.19 4.00 9.68
CA THR A 21 4.93 3.83 10.46
C THR A 21 4.37 5.10 11.07
N HIS A 22 5.24 6.08 11.36
CA HIS A 22 4.88 7.36 11.94
C HIS A 22 4.19 8.32 10.96
N ILE A 23 4.28 8.06 9.65
CA ILE A 23 3.70 8.90 8.59
C ILE A 23 2.23 8.56 8.41
N LYS A 24 1.35 9.53 8.67
CA LYS A 24 -0.11 9.39 8.58
C LYS A 24 -0.74 10.12 7.38
N GLY A 25 0.02 10.96 6.69
CA GLY A 25 -0.44 11.80 5.57
C GLY A 25 0.60 12.86 5.22
N LEU A 26 0.28 13.77 4.30
CA LEU A 26 1.21 14.85 3.91
C LEU A 26 1.20 16.05 4.88
N GLY A 27 0.21 16.15 5.77
CA GLY A 27 0.13 17.20 6.79
C GLY A 27 -0.06 18.60 6.19
N LEU A 28 -0.87 18.70 5.14
CA LEU A 28 -1.20 19.95 4.47
C LEU A 28 -2.48 20.55 5.07
N GLU A 29 -2.58 21.88 5.03
CA GLU A 29 -3.82 22.59 5.29
C GLU A 29 -4.79 22.49 4.10
N ALA A 30 -6.05 22.88 4.31
CA ALA A 30 -7.03 23.01 3.22
C ALA A 30 -6.60 24.03 2.13
N SER A 31 -5.69 24.94 2.46
CA SER A 31 -5.09 25.89 1.52
C SER A 31 -4.04 25.25 0.60
N GLY A 32 -3.60 24.02 0.88
CA GLY A 32 -2.50 23.33 0.20
C GLY A 32 -1.12 23.63 0.79
N ARG A 33 -1.02 24.49 1.82
CA ARG A 33 0.26 24.81 2.49
C ARG A 33 0.69 23.72 3.47
N ALA A 34 1.98 23.44 3.54
CA ALA A 34 2.52 22.45 4.46
C ALA A 34 2.79 23.05 5.85
N LEU A 35 2.22 22.43 6.89
CA LEU A 35 2.54 22.79 8.27
C LEU A 35 3.95 22.30 8.64
N PRO A 36 4.74 23.07 9.41
CA PRO A 36 6.13 22.74 9.71
C PRO A 36 6.29 21.38 10.41
N MET A 37 5.34 21.01 11.28
CA MET A 37 5.25 19.68 11.89
C MET A 37 3.81 19.20 11.85
N SER A 38 3.53 18.16 11.06
CA SER A 38 2.19 17.58 10.96
C SER A 38 2.21 16.19 10.33
N ALA A 39 1.25 15.34 10.71
CA ALA A 39 1.06 13.98 10.16
C ALA A 39 2.32 13.08 10.16
N GLY A 40 3.26 13.33 11.08
CA GLY A 40 4.54 12.62 11.18
C GLY A 40 5.67 13.21 10.35
N PHE A 41 5.41 14.22 9.52
CA PHE A 41 6.45 14.99 8.83
C PHE A 41 6.97 16.15 9.65
N VAL A 42 8.26 16.43 9.47
CA VAL A 42 8.96 17.60 9.97
C VAL A 42 9.63 18.27 8.78
N GLY A 43 9.39 19.57 8.61
CA GLY A 43 9.98 20.35 7.53
C GLY A 43 9.55 19.87 6.15
N GLN A 44 10.50 19.94 5.20
CA GLN A 44 10.35 19.51 3.80
C GLN A 44 9.11 20.12 3.12
N VAL A 45 8.87 21.41 3.39
CA VAL A 45 7.65 22.17 3.03
C VAL A 45 7.38 22.10 1.54
N ASP A 46 8.33 22.53 0.71
CA ASP A 46 8.16 22.61 -0.75
C ASP A 46 7.82 21.26 -1.39
N ALA A 47 8.46 20.17 -0.95
CA ALA A 47 8.18 18.85 -1.53
C ALA A 47 6.84 18.28 -1.05
N ARG A 48 6.38 18.64 0.16
CA ARG A 48 5.07 18.25 0.67
C ARG A 48 3.96 18.99 -0.04
N GLU A 49 4.12 20.29 -0.27
CA GLU A 49 3.18 21.10 -1.05
C GLU A 49 3.10 20.59 -2.50
N ALA A 50 4.25 20.33 -3.13
CA ALA A 50 4.30 19.72 -4.45
C ALA A 50 3.63 18.34 -4.48
N ALA A 51 3.85 17.51 -3.46
CA ALA A 51 3.16 16.22 -3.31
C ALA A 51 1.64 16.39 -3.15
N GLY A 52 1.18 17.42 -2.46
CA GLY A 52 -0.24 17.79 -2.36
C GLY A 52 -0.86 18.11 -3.71
N LEU A 53 -0.19 18.94 -4.51
CA LEU A 53 -0.62 19.23 -5.88
C LEU A 53 -0.66 17.95 -6.74
N VAL A 54 0.29 17.04 -6.55
CA VAL A 54 0.28 15.74 -7.23
C VAL A 54 -0.92 14.88 -6.79
N VAL A 55 -1.25 14.85 -5.50
CA VAL A 55 -2.47 14.18 -4.99
C VAL A 55 -3.73 14.77 -5.64
N ASP A 56 -3.81 16.07 -5.80
CA ASP A 56 -4.95 16.72 -6.45
C ASP A 56 -5.00 16.42 -7.95
N MET A 57 -3.85 16.41 -8.64
CA MET A 57 -3.79 15.98 -10.04
C MET A 57 -4.21 14.51 -10.20
N ILE A 58 -3.87 13.64 -9.24
CA ILE A 58 -4.30 12.24 -9.20
C ILE A 58 -5.82 12.15 -9.03
N ARG A 59 -6.39 12.88 -8.05
CA ARG A 59 -7.84 12.92 -7.80
C ARG A 59 -8.60 13.45 -9.03
N GLN A 60 -8.03 14.41 -9.74
CA GLN A 60 -8.56 14.96 -10.99
C GLN A 60 -8.25 14.11 -12.25
N LYS A 61 -7.55 12.98 -12.10
CA LYS A 61 -7.14 12.08 -13.21
C LYS A 61 -6.28 12.74 -14.30
N LYS A 62 -5.52 13.80 -13.96
CA LYS A 62 -4.62 14.54 -14.86
C LYS A 62 -3.20 13.96 -14.92
N MET A 63 -2.94 12.86 -14.20
CA MET A 63 -1.64 12.18 -14.14
C MET A 63 -1.49 11.00 -15.11
N ALA A 64 -2.47 10.76 -16.00
CA ALA A 64 -2.37 9.69 -17.00
C ALA A 64 -1.14 9.90 -17.89
N GLY A 65 -0.33 8.85 -18.09
CA GLY A 65 0.90 8.91 -18.88
C GLY A 65 2.06 9.66 -18.23
N ARG A 66 1.90 10.14 -16.99
CA ARG A 66 2.94 10.84 -16.23
C ARG A 66 3.40 10.01 -15.04
N ALA A 67 4.65 10.19 -14.63
CA ALA A 67 5.18 9.59 -13.41
C ALA A 67 5.77 10.68 -12.50
N LEU A 68 5.88 10.40 -11.21
CA LEU A 68 6.47 11.31 -10.21
C LEU A 68 7.91 10.89 -9.97
N LEU A 69 8.86 11.83 -9.89
CA LEU A 69 10.25 11.57 -9.51
C LEU A 69 10.62 12.38 -8.28
N PHE A 70 10.95 11.69 -7.19
CA PHE A 70 11.62 12.29 -6.04
C PHE A 70 13.13 12.25 -6.22
N ALA A 71 13.75 13.43 -6.34
CA ALA A 71 15.18 13.59 -6.54
C ALA A 71 15.82 14.32 -5.35
N GLY A 72 16.81 13.71 -4.71
CA GLY A 72 17.57 14.40 -3.67
C GLY A 72 18.51 13.48 -2.91
N PRO A 73 19.33 14.00 -1.99
CA PRO A 73 20.32 13.22 -1.24
C PRO A 73 19.72 12.02 -0.50
N PRO A 74 20.49 10.97 -0.14
CA PRO A 74 19.96 9.88 0.69
C PRO A 74 19.37 10.42 1.99
N SER A 75 18.40 9.70 2.56
CA SER A 75 17.82 10.02 3.87
C SER A 75 17.00 11.33 3.95
N THR A 76 16.59 11.90 2.83
CA THR A 76 15.78 13.15 2.75
C THR A 76 14.26 12.89 2.69
N GLY A 77 13.78 11.75 3.18
CA GLY A 77 12.33 11.48 3.27
C GLY A 77 11.61 11.16 1.95
N LYS A 78 12.29 10.86 0.83
CA LYS A 78 11.64 10.48 -0.45
C LYS A 78 10.62 9.34 -0.30
N THR A 79 11.00 8.29 0.43
CA THR A 79 10.10 7.17 0.74
C THR A 79 8.92 7.60 1.60
N ALA A 80 9.19 8.43 2.60
CA ALA A 80 8.16 8.95 3.49
C ALA A 80 7.14 9.78 2.69
N LEU A 81 7.59 10.65 1.78
CA LEU A 81 6.72 11.45 0.90
C LEU A 81 5.81 10.57 0.04
N ALA A 82 6.36 9.53 -0.57
CA ALA A 82 5.58 8.58 -1.35
C ALA A 82 4.53 7.84 -0.51
N LEU A 83 4.88 7.43 0.71
CA LEU A 83 3.92 6.84 1.64
C LEU A 83 2.86 7.87 2.07
N GLY A 84 3.25 9.11 2.32
CA GLY A 84 2.37 10.22 2.65
C GLY A 84 1.32 10.46 1.55
N ILE A 85 1.74 10.45 0.27
CA ILE A 85 0.83 10.51 -0.88
C ILE A 85 -0.17 9.35 -0.85
N SER A 86 0.31 8.12 -0.59
CA SER A 86 -0.58 6.96 -0.50
C SER A 86 -1.62 7.09 0.61
N GLN A 87 -1.22 7.59 1.79
CA GLN A 87 -2.14 7.80 2.90
C GLN A 87 -3.17 8.90 2.58
N GLU A 88 -2.75 9.96 1.89
CA GLU A 88 -3.61 11.08 1.48
C GLU A 88 -4.64 10.68 0.41
N LEU A 89 -4.30 9.72 -0.45
CA LEU A 89 -5.25 9.10 -1.39
C LEU A 89 -6.20 8.13 -0.69
N GLY A 90 -5.77 7.55 0.44
CA GLY A 90 -6.59 6.80 1.38
C GLY A 90 -5.92 5.51 1.85
N SER A 91 -6.20 5.09 3.08
CA SER A 91 -5.63 3.90 3.73
C SER A 91 -5.93 2.55 3.03
N LYS A 92 -6.86 2.55 2.07
CA LYS A 92 -7.23 1.38 1.26
C LYS A 92 -6.50 1.32 -0.07
N VAL A 93 -5.72 2.35 -0.41
CA VAL A 93 -4.92 2.39 -1.64
C VAL A 93 -3.72 1.46 -1.45
N PRO A 94 -3.52 0.45 -2.32
CA PRO A 94 -2.36 -0.41 -2.25
C PRO A 94 -1.10 0.39 -2.59
N PHE A 95 -0.10 0.28 -1.72
CA PHE A 95 1.21 0.85 -1.89
C PHE A 95 2.24 -0.27 -1.98
N CYS A 96 2.86 -0.43 -3.16
CA CYS A 96 3.89 -1.43 -3.39
C CYS A 96 5.26 -0.75 -3.52
N PRO A 97 6.05 -0.71 -2.44
CA PRO A 97 7.47 -0.37 -2.54
C PRO A 97 8.24 -1.50 -3.22
N MET A 98 9.03 -1.17 -4.24
CA MET A 98 9.99 -2.06 -4.90
C MET A 98 11.37 -1.41 -4.94
N VAL A 99 12.43 -2.20 -4.72
CA VAL A 99 13.80 -1.77 -4.98
C VAL A 99 14.23 -2.18 -6.39
N GLY A 100 14.89 -1.30 -7.15
CA GLY A 100 15.29 -1.59 -8.54
C GLY A 100 16.16 -2.84 -8.71
N SER A 101 16.88 -3.27 -7.67
CA SER A 101 17.64 -4.53 -7.66
C SER A 101 16.76 -5.78 -7.62
N GLU A 102 15.52 -5.70 -7.14
CA GLU A 102 14.58 -6.83 -7.04
C GLU A 102 14.10 -7.32 -8.41
N VAL A 103 14.25 -6.49 -9.44
CA VAL A 103 13.88 -6.84 -10.83
C VAL A 103 14.81 -7.90 -11.43
N TYR A 104 16.02 -8.03 -10.89
CA TYR A 104 17.02 -8.98 -11.38
C TYR A 104 16.83 -10.32 -10.68
N SER A 105 16.24 -11.28 -11.40
CA SER A 105 16.10 -12.67 -10.98
C SER A 105 16.74 -13.61 -12.00
N SER A 106 17.28 -14.73 -11.54
CA SER A 106 17.77 -15.82 -12.40
C SER A 106 16.63 -16.69 -12.94
N GLU A 107 15.50 -16.74 -12.26
CA GLU A 107 14.38 -17.65 -12.56
C GLU A 107 13.31 -16.99 -13.42
N VAL A 108 13.09 -15.69 -13.23
CA VAL A 108 11.98 -14.94 -13.83
C VAL A 108 12.53 -13.79 -14.68
N LYS A 109 11.90 -13.53 -15.84
CA LYS A 109 12.30 -12.41 -16.71
C LYS A 109 12.07 -11.08 -16.01
N LYS A 110 12.98 -10.11 -16.23
CA LYS A 110 12.88 -8.74 -15.66
C LYS A 110 11.50 -8.10 -15.88
N THR A 111 10.97 -8.21 -17.10
CA THR A 111 9.66 -7.64 -17.46
C THR A 111 8.50 -8.32 -16.73
N GLU A 112 8.63 -9.60 -16.41
CA GLU A 112 7.61 -10.36 -15.68
C GLU A 112 7.62 -10.00 -14.19
N VAL A 113 8.79 -9.82 -13.58
CA VAL A 113 8.91 -9.29 -12.21
C VAL A 113 8.27 -7.90 -12.11
N LEU A 114 8.54 -7.01 -13.08
CA LEU A 114 7.89 -5.71 -13.15
C LEU A 114 6.37 -5.85 -13.31
N MET A 115 5.92 -6.67 -14.26
CA MET A 115 4.50 -6.89 -14.52
C MET A 115 3.76 -7.43 -13.29
N GLU A 116 4.38 -8.35 -12.56
CA GLU A 116 3.81 -8.88 -11.33
C GLU A 116 3.60 -7.78 -10.29
N ASN A 117 4.56 -6.88 -10.12
CA ASN A 117 4.44 -5.79 -9.15
C ASN A 117 3.45 -4.70 -9.58
N PHE A 118 3.34 -4.45 -10.89
CA PHE A 118 2.22 -3.66 -11.42
C PHE A 118 0.88 -4.31 -11.06
N ARG A 119 0.73 -5.63 -11.21
CA ARG A 119 -0.49 -6.35 -10.81
C ARG A 119 -0.72 -6.32 -9.29
N ARG A 120 0.31 -6.44 -8.45
CA ARG A 120 0.19 -6.31 -6.97
C ARG A 120 -0.34 -4.94 -6.57
N SER A 121 0.05 -3.91 -7.31
CA SER A 121 -0.34 -2.53 -7.06
C SER A 121 -1.75 -2.19 -7.56
N ILE A 122 -2.37 -3.12 -8.31
CA ILE A 122 -3.72 -2.94 -8.83
C ILE A 122 -4.73 -3.60 -7.88
N GLY A 123 -5.39 -2.78 -7.04
CA GLY A 123 -6.45 -3.21 -6.12
C GLY A 123 -7.85 -3.14 -6.74
N LEU A 124 -8.50 -4.27 -6.98
CA LEU A 124 -9.91 -4.30 -7.32
C LEU A 124 -10.76 -4.18 -6.06
N ARG A 125 -11.56 -3.12 -5.99
CA ARG A 125 -12.67 -3.06 -5.04
C ARG A 125 -13.83 -3.85 -5.61
N ILE A 126 -14.05 -5.04 -5.05
CA ILE A 126 -15.19 -5.88 -5.41
C ILE A 126 -16.20 -5.74 -4.29
N LYS A 127 -17.39 -5.25 -4.65
CA LYS A 127 -18.55 -5.30 -3.78
C LYS A 127 -19.21 -6.64 -4.01
N GLU A 128 -18.89 -7.61 -3.16
CA GLU A 128 -19.51 -8.93 -3.16
C GLU A 128 -20.55 -8.98 -2.04
N ASN A 129 -21.77 -9.37 -2.39
CA ASN A 129 -22.74 -9.81 -1.39
C ASN A 129 -22.46 -11.30 -1.19
N LYS A 130 -21.96 -11.68 -0.01
CA LYS A 130 -21.58 -13.05 0.29
C LYS A 130 -22.32 -13.56 1.49
N GLU A 131 -22.72 -14.81 1.35
CA GLU A 131 -23.52 -15.54 2.29
C GLU A 131 -23.04 -17.02 2.33
N VAL A 132 -22.65 -17.57 3.50
CA VAL A 132 -21.80 -18.80 3.67
C VAL A 132 -22.41 -19.79 4.65
N TYR A 133 -22.58 -21.08 4.32
CA TYR A 133 -23.08 -22.07 5.29
C TYR A 133 -22.70 -23.52 4.98
N GLU A 134 -22.47 -24.30 6.03
CA GLU A 134 -22.83 -25.74 6.13
C GLU A 134 -23.24 -26.02 7.58
N GLY A 135 -24.37 -26.71 7.81
CA GLY A 135 -24.74 -27.19 9.15
C GLY A 135 -26.20 -27.65 9.29
N GLU A 136 -26.41 -28.69 10.11
CA GLU A 136 -27.72 -29.14 10.59
C GLU A 136 -28.23 -28.18 11.68
N VAL A 137 -29.49 -27.74 11.58
CA VAL A 137 -30.11 -26.74 12.48
C VAL A 137 -31.20 -27.42 13.33
N ALA A 138 -31.22 -27.14 14.64
CA ALA A 138 -32.23 -27.62 15.58
C ALA A 138 -33.05 -26.47 16.20
N VAL A 139 -34.20 -26.79 16.79
CA VAL A 139 -35.07 -25.81 17.47
C VAL A 139 -34.38 -25.31 18.73
N GLY A 140 -34.21 -23.99 18.85
CA GLY A 140 -33.49 -23.35 19.96
C GLY A 140 -32.11 -22.80 19.57
N ASP A 141 -31.64 -23.08 18.36
CA ASP A 141 -30.41 -22.52 17.82
C ASP A 141 -30.59 -21.08 17.32
N VAL A 142 -29.59 -20.24 17.58
CA VAL A 142 -29.46 -18.93 16.96
C VAL A 142 -28.81 -19.12 15.60
N ILE A 143 -29.56 -18.78 14.55
CA ILE A 143 -29.10 -18.90 13.17
C ILE A 143 -29.02 -17.54 12.47
N TYR A 144 -28.08 -17.41 11.55
CA TYR A 144 -28.10 -16.37 10.54
C TYR A 144 -28.63 -16.98 9.25
N ILE A 145 -29.64 -16.36 8.61
CA ILE A 145 -30.17 -16.76 7.29
C ILE A 145 -29.92 -15.63 6.32
N GLU A 146 -29.65 -16.03 5.10
CA GLU A 146 -29.07 -15.19 4.08
C GLU A 146 -29.89 -15.34 2.81
N ALA A 147 -30.45 -14.21 2.38
CA ALA A 147 -31.60 -14.15 1.49
C ALA A 147 -31.27 -14.40 0.01
N ASN A 148 -30.01 -14.25 -0.39
CA ASN A 148 -29.61 -14.35 -1.80
C ASN A 148 -29.13 -15.77 -2.17
N SER A 149 -28.59 -16.53 -1.22
CA SER A 149 -28.16 -17.92 -1.42
C SER A 149 -29.08 -18.96 -0.77
N GLY A 150 -29.93 -18.54 0.17
CA GLY A 150 -30.89 -19.41 0.86
C GLY A 150 -30.26 -20.32 1.92
N ALA A 151 -29.09 -19.96 2.43
CA ALA A 151 -28.31 -20.85 3.28
C ALA A 151 -28.36 -20.40 4.78
N VAL A 152 -27.97 -21.27 5.75
CA VAL A 152 -28.26 -21.11 7.21
C VAL A 152 -27.09 -21.48 8.19
N LYS A 153 -26.68 -20.58 9.12
CA LYS A 153 -25.38 -20.64 9.90
C LYS A 153 -25.84 -20.78 11.30
N ARG A 154 -25.53 -21.90 11.91
CA ARG A 154 -25.69 -22.08 13.33
C ARG A 154 -24.59 -21.29 14.05
N VAL A 155 -24.99 -20.27 14.80
CA VAL A 155 -24.08 -19.44 15.63
C VAL A 155 -23.85 -20.10 16.99
N GLY A 156 -24.86 -20.81 17.50
CA GLY A 156 -24.83 -21.51 18.78
C GLY A 156 -26.25 -21.70 19.31
N ARG A 157 -26.38 -22.22 20.54
CA ARG A 157 -27.67 -22.43 21.18
C ARG A 157 -28.10 -21.19 21.96
N SER A 158 -29.38 -20.85 21.97
CA SER A 158 -29.82 -19.63 22.66
C SER A 158 -29.70 -19.77 24.19
N ASP A 159 -29.18 -18.73 24.84
CA ASP A 159 -29.11 -18.61 26.32
C ASP A 159 -30.45 -18.84 27.03
N ALA A 160 -31.58 -18.65 26.34
CA ALA A 160 -32.91 -18.90 26.89
C ALA A 160 -33.19 -20.39 27.17
N PHE A 161 -32.39 -21.28 26.57
CA PHE A 161 -32.48 -22.73 26.74
C PHE A 161 -31.35 -23.30 27.59
N ALA A 162 -30.49 -22.46 28.17
CA ALA A 162 -29.46 -22.89 29.10
C ALA A 162 -30.12 -23.42 30.38
N THR A 163 -30.02 -24.72 30.62
CA THR A 163 -30.42 -25.31 31.91
C THR A 163 -29.20 -25.41 32.82
N GLU A 164 -29.37 -25.26 34.14
CA GLU A 164 -28.27 -25.27 35.11
C GLU A 164 -27.52 -26.63 35.20
N PHE A 165 -27.96 -27.66 34.46
CA PHE A 165 -27.44 -29.02 34.49
C PHE A 165 -27.12 -29.60 33.11
N ASP A 166 -26.65 -28.77 32.19
CA ASP A 166 -26.21 -29.26 30.87
C ASP A 166 -24.73 -29.67 30.92
N LEU A 167 -24.44 -30.96 30.75
CA LEU A 167 -23.08 -31.54 30.71
C LEU A 167 -22.50 -31.51 29.28
N GLU A 168 -23.24 -30.99 28.31
CA GLU A 168 -22.82 -30.87 26.91
C GLU A 168 -22.05 -29.56 26.66
N ALA A 169 -20.94 -29.66 25.93
CA ALA A 169 -20.05 -28.53 25.61
C ALA A 169 -20.58 -27.67 24.44
N GLU A 170 -21.88 -27.37 24.41
CA GLU A 170 -22.45 -26.47 23.39
C GLU A 170 -22.19 -24.99 23.75
N GLU A 171 -21.88 -24.18 22.75
CA GLU A 171 -21.64 -22.75 22.92
C GLU A 171 -22.99 -22.01 22.96
N TYR A 172 -23.29 -21.42 24.13
CA TYR A 172 -24.50 -20.63 24.37
C TYR A 172 -24.29 -19.18 23.95
N VAL A 173 -25.24 -18.66 23.16
CA VAL A 173 -25.19 -17.32 22.58
C VAL A 173 -26.46 -16.52 22.89
N PRO A 174 -26.32 -15.21 23.18
CA PRO A 174 -27.45 -14.35 23.46
C PRO A 174 -28.28 -14.07 22.21
N LEU A 175 -29.58 -13.84 22.41
CA LEU A 175 -30.49 -13.52 21.32
C LEU A 175 -30.05 -12.23 20.58
N PRO A 176 -29.96 -12.26 19.24
CA PRO A 176 -29.52 -11.11 18.46
C PRO A 176 -30.51 -9.95 18.62
N LYS A 177 -29.97 -8.76 18.88
CA LYS A 177 -30.78 -7.54 19.08
C LYS A 177 -31.04 -6.81 17.76
N GLY A 178 -32.26 -6.28 17.62
CA GLY A 178 -32.71 -5.50 16.46
C GLY A 178 -33.48 -6.32 15.43
N GLU A 179 -33.67 -5.77 14.23
CA GLU A 179 -34.48 -6.39 13.19
C GLU A 179 -33.88 -7.70 12.65
N VAL A 180 -34.75 -8.67 12.35
CA VAL A 180 -34.36 -9.99 11.85
C VAL A 180 -33.80 -9.91 10.41
N HIS A 181 -34.30 -8.99 9.60
CA HIS A 181 -33.89 -8.84 8.21
C HIS A 181 -33.01 -7.59 8.02
N LYS A 182 -31.69 -7.79 7.96
CA LYS A 182 -30.71 -6.69 7.81
C LYS A 182 -29.99 -6.77 6.46
N LYS A 183 -30.10 -5.73 5.64
CA LYS A 183 -29.27 -5.57 4.43
C LYS A 183 -27.93 -4.95 4.80
N LYS A 184 -26.82 -5.67 4.61
CA LYS A 184 -25.45 -5.15 4.80
C LYS A 184 -24.72 -5.10 3.48
N GLU A 185 -24.09 -3.96 3.19
CA GLU A 185 -23.19 -3.82 2.06
C GLU A 185 -21.75 -4.14 2.47
N ILE A 186 -21.14 -5.17 1.90
CA ILE A 186 -19.76 -5.55 2.18
C ILE A 186 -18.86 -5.02 1.05
N VAL A 187 -17.90 -4.17 1.41
CA VAL A 187 -16.91 -3.62 0.46
C VAL A 187 -15.55 -4.25 0.74
N GLN A 188 -15.11 -5.17 -0.13
CA GLN A 188 -13.77 -5.76 -0.06
C GLN A 188 -12.84 -5.13 -1.09
N VAL A 189 -11.58 -4.91 -0.73
CA VAL A 189 -10.52 -4.51 -1.65
C VAL A 189 -9.56 -5.68 -1.75
N ARG A 190 -9.41 -6.26 -2.95
CA ARG A 190 -8.49 -7.37 -3.23
C ARG A 190 -7.47 -6.94 -4.27
N GLY A 191 -6.20 -7.32 -4.11
CA GLY A 191 -5.19 -7.12 -5.16
C GLY A 191 -5.47 -8.02 -6.37
N LEU A 192 -5.18 -7.56 -7.59
CA LEU A 192 -5.36 -8.34 -8.82
C LEU A 192 -4.61 -9.68 -8.74
N ASN A 193 -3.39 -9.70 -8.22
CA ASN A 193 -2.65 -10.95 -8.06
C ASN A 193 -3.37 -11.97 -7.17
N GLN A 194 -4.08 -11.55 -6.13
CA GLN A 194 -4.86 -12.48 -5.31
C GLN A 194 -6.03 -13.08 -6.10
N ILE A 195 -6.61 -12.33 -7.03
CA ILE A 195 -7.71 -12.79 -7.89
C ILE A 195 -7.20 -13.76 -8.96
N PHE A 196 -6.07 -13.45 -9.60
CA PHE A 196 -5.45 -14.34 -10.60
C PHE A 196 -5.04 -15.70 -10.01
N VAL A 197 -4.49 -15.71 -8.79
CA VAL A 197 -4.13 -16.95 -8.08
C VAL A 197 -5.37 -17.76 -7.71
N HIS A 198 -6.47 -17.11 -7.33
CA HIS A 198 -7.71 -17.80 -6.93
C HIS A 198 -8.48 -18.44 -8.08
N GLN A 199 -8.35 -17.91 -9.31
CA GLN A 199 -9.09 -18.43 -10.48
C GLN A 199 -8.35 -19.54 -11.24
N HIS A 200 -7.20 -20.04 -10.76
CA HIS A 200 -6.37 -21.01 -11.51
C HIS A 200 -6.13 -20.59 -12.99
N ILE A 201 -6.06 -19.28 -13.26
CA ILE A 201 -5.67 -18.79 -14.59
C ILE A 201 -4.16 -18.99 -14.67
N HIS A 202 -3.76 -20.14 -15.22
CA HIS A 202 -2.37 -20.45 -15.52
C HIS A 202 -1.73 -19.31 -16.34
N SER A 203 -0.49 -18.99 -16.00
CA SER A 203 0.25 -17.78 -16.39
C SER A 203 0.46 -17.59 -17.90
N SER A 204 0.04 -18.53 -18.74
CA SER A 204 0.37 -18.61 -20.16
C SER A 204 -0.57 -17.82 -21.09
N ALA A 205 -1.74 -17.34 -20.64
CA ALA A 205 -2.70 -16.65 -21.50
C ALA A 205 -2.65 -15.10 -21.44
N CYS A 206 -1.86 -14.53 -20.52
CA CYS A 206 -1.89 -13.09 -20.23
C CYS A 206 -0.60 -12.42 -20.70
N THR A 207 -0.52 -12.14 -22.01
CA THR A 207 0.59 -11.36 -22.61
C THR A 207 0.60 -9.92 -22.08
N PRO A 208 1.73 -9.18 -22.18
CA PRO A 208 1.84 -7.77 -21.76
C PRO A 208 0.76 -6.85 -22.36
N PHE A 209 0.20 -7.23 -23.51
CA PHE A 209 -0.86 -6.50 -24.22
C PHE A 209 -2.26 -6.72 -23.62
N ASN A 210 -2.55 -7.91 -23.09
CA ASN A 210 -3.90 -8.28 -22.62
C ASN A 210 -4.16 -7.99 -21.13
N LEU A 211 -3.17 -7.45 -20.40
CA LEU A 211 -3.31 -7.12 -18.97
C LEU A 211 -4.48 -6.16 -18.69
N PHE A 212 -4.78 -5.29 -19.66
CA PHE A 212 -5.83 -4.27 -19.59
C PHE A 212 -7.11 -4.64 -20.36
N GLN A 213 -7.08 -5.76 -21.08
CA GLN A 213 -8.18 -6.29 -21.90
C GLN A 213 -8.73 -7.61 -21.36
N CYS A 214 -8.29 -8.08 -20.19
CA CYS A 214 -8.96 -9.18 -19.50
C CYS A 214 -10.45 -8.82 -19.35
N PRO A 215 -11.37 -9.62 -19.92
CA PRO A 215 -12.82 -9.42 -19.78
C PRO A 215 -13.24 -9.87 -18.38
N LEU A 216 -12.77 -9.18 -17.34
CA LEU A 216 -13.25 -9.38 -15.99
C LEU A 216 -14.60 -8.67 -15.86
N LEU A 217 -15.63 -9.44 -16.20
CA LEU A 217 -17.05 -9.32 -15.84
C LEU A 217 -17.81 -8.08 -16.36
N PRO A 218 -18.66 -8.23 -17.39
CA PRO A 218 -19.52 -7.17 -17.92
C PRO A 218 -20.60 -6.66 -16.95
N GLU A 219 -20.83 -7.30 -15.80
CA GLU A 219 -22.07 -7.09 -15.01
C GLU A 219 -21.88 -6.50 -13.60
N THR A 220 -20.65 -6.38 -13.07
CA THR A 220 -20.40 -5.81 -11.71
C THR A 220 -19.81 -4.40 -11.73
N SER A 221 -19.87 -3.74 -12.88
CA SER A 221 -19.02 -2.61 -13.26
C SER A 221 -19.41 -1.23 -12.73
N GLN A 222 -19.92 -1.08 -11.50
CA GLN A 222 -20.35 0.25 -11.03
C GLN A 222 -19.40 1.01 -10.10
N LEU A 223 -18.45 0.42 -9.36
CA LEU A 223 -17.55 1.22 -8.52
C LEU A 223 -16.14 0.61 -8.37
N ILE A 224 -15.41 0.51 -9.47
CA ILE A 224 -13.96 0.23 -9.45
C ILE A 224 -13.24 1.53 -9.10
N THR A 225 -12.93 1.77 -7.81
CA THR A 225 -12.03 2.87 -7.44
C THR A 225 -10.58 2.45 -7.75
N ARG A 226 -10.13 2.79 -8.95
CA ARG A 226 -8.84 2.44 -9.57
C ARG A 226 -7.72 3.38 -9.09
N LEU A 227 -7.28 3.27 -7.84
CA LEU A 227 -6.13 4.04 -7.35
C LEU A 227 -5.02 3.07 -6.98
N TYR A 228 -3.92 3.16 -7.72
CA TYR A 228 -2.81 2.21 -7.71
C TYR A 228 -1.53 3.01 -7.61
N MET A 229 -0.69 2.73 -6.63
CA MET A 229 0.63 3.36 -6.52
C MET A 229 1.73 2.31 -6.50
N VAL A 230 2.62 2.38 -7.50
CA VAL A 230 3.87 1.64 -7.50
C VAL A 230 4.98 2.63 -7.17
N LEU A 231 5.77 2.34 -6.14
CA LEU A 231 6.95 3.13 -5.80
C LEU A 231 8.20 2.32 -6.16
N PHE A 232 9.00 2.85 -7.07
CA PHE A 232 10.31 2.31 -7.43
C PHE A 232 11.41 3.09 -6.72
N PHE A 233 12.16 2.40 -5.85
CA PHE A 233 13.39 2.88 -5.26
C PHE A 233 14.60 2.61 -6.14
N GLN A 234 15.57 3.52 -6.09
CA GLN A 234 16.88 3.36 -6.74
C GLN A 234 16.73 3.09 -8.24
N VAL A 235 16.03 4.00 -8.92
CA VAL A 235 15.70 3.87 -10.35
C VAL A 235 16.93 3.75 -11.24
N HIS A 236 18.06 4.33 -10.82
CA HIS A 236 19.37 4.16 -11.48
C HIS A 236 19.87 2.71 -11.52
N MET A 237 19.24 1.79 -10.80
CA MET A 237 19.54 0.36 -10.85
C MET A 237 18.80 -0.34 -11.99
N LEU A 238 17.79 0.27 -12.61
CA LEU A 238 17.06 -0.31 -13.74
C LEU A 238 17.81 -0.13 -15.06
N ASP A 239 17.68 -1.11 -15.95
CA ASP A 239 18.23 -1.06 -17.31
C ASP A 239 17.26 -0.43 -18.31
N MET A 240 17.77 -0.08 -19.50
CA MET A 240 16.99 0.44 -20.63
C MET A 240 15.78 -0.44 -21.01
N GLU A 241 15.91 -1.77 -20.91
CA GLU A 241 14.80 -2.71 -21.14
C GLU A 241 13.62 -2.47 -20.18
N CYS A 242 13.93 -2.19 -18.91
CA CYS A 242 12.93 -1.92 -17.89
C CYS A 242 12.26 -0.56 -18.16
N PHE A 243 13.03 0.46 -18.54
CA PHE A 243 12.48 1.77 -18.90
C PHE A 243 11.59 1.72 -20.14
N SER A 244 11.96 0.93 -21.16
CA SER A 244 11.12 0.71 -22.33
C SER A 244 9.78 0.05 -21.96
N TYR A 245 9.80 -0.96 -21.08
CA TYR A 245 8.58 -1.56 -20.55
C TYR A 245 7.72 -0.54 -19.77
N LEU A 246 8.34 0.24 -18.88
CA LEU A 246 7.66 1.26 -18.08
C LEU A 246 7.02 2.35 -18.94
N ASN A 247 7.70 2.80 -20.00
CA ASN A 247 7.15 3.76 -20.96
C ASN A 247 5.88 3.25 -21.62
N ARG A 248 5.88 1.99 -22.08
CA ARG A 248 4.69 1.34 -22.65
C ARG A 248 3.60 1.12 -21.60
N ALA A 249 3.96 0.77 -20.38
CA ALA A 249 3.01 0.58 -19.29
C ALA A 249 2.29 1.89 -18.95
N LEU A 250 3.02 3.02 -18.90
CA LEU A 250 2.47 4.36 -18.60
C LEU A 250 1.51 4.88 -19.69
N GLU A 251 1.64 4.42 -20.93
CA GLU A 251 0.71 4.80 -22.02
C GLU A 251 -0.71 4.28 -21.82
N SER A 252 -0.88 3.23 -21.01
CA SER A 252 -2.21 2.72 -20.66
C SER A 252 -2.95 3.70 -19.75
N SER A 253 -4.23 3.94 -20.04
CA SER A 253 -5.14 4.72 -19.19
C SER A 253 -5.44 4.04 -17.83
N LEU A 254 -5.09 2.77 -17.72
CA LEU A 254 -5.23 1.94 -16.52
C LEU A 254 -3.88 1.77 -15.79
N SER A 255 -2.84 2.47 -16.24
CA SER A 255 -1.54 2.44 -15.59
C SER A 255 -1.63 2.97 -14.16
N PRO A 256 -0.97 2.30 -13.20
CA PRO A 256 -0.85 2.83 -11.85
C PRO A 256 0.00 4.10 -11.86
N ILE A 257 -0.16 4.93 -10.83
CA ILE A 257 0.74 6.06 -10.62
C ILE A 257 2.09 5.50 -10.24
N VAL A 258 3.07 5.76 -11.09
CA VAL A 258 4.45 5.34 -10.87
C VAL A 258 5.19 6.48 -10.18
N ILE A 259 5.73 6.20 -8.99
CA ILE A 259 6.66 7.09 -8.30
C ILE A 259 8.06 6.50 -8.41
N PHE A 260 8.99 7.31 -8.84
CA PHE A 260 10.41 7.05 -8.92
C PHE A 260 11.14 7.79 -7.78
N ALA A 261 12.16 7.16 -7.21
CA ALA A 261 13.04 7.80 -6.24
C ALA A 261 14.50 7.60 -6.61
N THR A 262 15.26 8.70 -6.66
CA THR A 262 16.70 8.69 -6.96
C THR A 262 17.47 9.57 -5.98
N ASN A 263 18.70 9.15 -5.71
CA ASN A 263 19.70 9.89 -4.95
C ASN A 263 20.94 10.25 -5.77
N ARG A 264 20.95 9.92 -7.07
CA ARG A 264 22.04 10.22 -7.98
C ARG A 264 21.71 11.42 -8.84
N GLY A 265 22.69 12.28 -9.07
CA GLY A 265 22.61 13.44 -9.95
C GLY A 265 22.67 13.02 -11.42
N ILE A 266 23.85 13.00 -12.02
CA ILE A 266 24.07 12.49 -13.38
C ILE A 266 24.65 11.07 -13.27
N CYS A 267 24.09 10.11 -13.99
CA CYS A 267 24.67 8.78 -14.10
C CYS A 267 24.32 8.11 -15.43
N ASN A 268 25.10 7.10 -15.78
CA ASN A 268 24.86 6.31 -16.98
C ASN A 268 23.56 5.48 -16.85
N VAL A 269 22.77 5.41 -17.92
CA VAL A 269 21.62 4.50 -18.01
C VAL A 269 22.16 3.09 -18.18
N ARG A 270 21.81 2.18 -17.26
CA ARG A 270 22.30 0.81 -17.33
C ARG A 270 21.84 0.10 -18.62
N GLY A 271 22.75 -0.64 -19.21
CA GLY A 271 22.57 -1.29 -20.52
C GLY A 271 22.89 -0.38 -21.72
N THR A 272 23.34 0.85 -21.48
CA THR A 272 23.82 1.78 -22.51
C THR A 272 25.08 2.51 -22.05
N ASP A 273 25.72 3.27 -22.93
CA ASP A 273 26.83 4.18 -22.62
C ASP A 273 26.37 5.64 -22.47
N MET A 274 25.05 5.87 -22.40
CA MET A 274 24.45 7.20 -22.38
C MET A 274 24.33 7.76 -20.97
N ASN A 275 25.04 8.86 -20.71
CA ASN A 275 24.86 9.63 -19.49
C ASN A 275 23.56 10.44 -19.53
N SER A 276 22.77 10.33 -18.47
CA SER A 276 21.51 11.06 -18.33
C SER A 276 21.31 11.59 -16.90
N PRO A 277 20.48 12.63 -16.73
CA PRO A 277 19.99 13.01 -15.40
C PRO A 277 19.31 11.82 -14.72
N HIS A 278 19.75 11.54 -13.50
CA HIS A 278 19.24 10.50 -12.62
C HIS A 278 19.38 9.06 -13.13
N GLY A 279 20.04 8.84 -14.28
CA GLY A 279 20.13 7.53 -14.92
C GLY A 279 18.83 7.12 -15.59
N ILE A 280 18.01 8.11 -15.99
CA ILE A 280 16.72 7.90 -16.63
C ILE A 280 16.82 8.37 -18.09
N PRO A 281 16.36 7.57 -19.07
CA PRO A 281 16.30 7.99 -20.47
C PRO A 281 15.50 9.28 -20.67
N VAL A 282 15.94 10.13 -21.60
CA VAL A 282 15.31 11.43 -21.89
C VAL A 282 13.83 11.29 -22.22
N ASP A 283 13.45 10.24 -22.96
CA ASP A 283 12.06 9.96 -23.33
C ASP A 283 11.12 9.81 -22.13
N LEU A 284 11.64 9.23 -21.03
CA LEU A 284 10.87 9.08 -19.79
C LEU A 284 10.94 10.36 -18.95
N LEU A 285 12.08 11.06 -18.93
CA LEU A 285 12.26 12.32 -18.19
C LEU A 285 11.20 13.37 -18.55
N ASP A 286 10.84 13.49 -19.83
CA ASP A 286 9.82 14.44 -20.29
C ASP A 286 8.42 14.14 -19.73
N ARG A 287 8.19 12.91 -19.28
CA ARG A 287 6.93 12.47 -18.65
C ARG A 287 6.97 12.54 -17.12
N LEU A 288 8.11 12.92 -16.53
CA LEU A 288 8.27 12.99 -15.07
C LEU A 288 7.92 14.36 -14.51
N VAL A 289 7.10 14.36 -13.47
CA VAL A 289 7.00 15.49 -12.55
C VAL A 289 8.12 15.32 -11.52
N ILE A 290 9.11 16.20 -11.53
CA ILE A 290 10.27 16.10 -10.64
C ILE A 290 10.03 16.95 -9.38
N VAL A 291 10.05 16.32 -8.23
CA VAL A 291 10.01 16.97 -6.91
C VAL A 291 11.35 16.76 -6.23
N ARG A 292 12.01 17.87 -5.89
CA ARG A 292 13.31 17.84 -5.23
C ARG A 292 13.16 17.75 -3.72
N THR A 293 14.00 16.94 -3.08
CA THR A 293 14.09 16.87 -1.62
C THR A 293 15.40 17.47 -1.12
N GLU A 294 15.34 18.11 0.05
CA GLU A 294 16.46 18.84 0.62
C GLU A 294 17.01 18.11 1.84
N THR A 295 18.21 18.48 2.27
CA THR A 295 18.82 17.96 3.49
C THR A 295 18.20 18.61 4.71
N TYR A 296 17.87 17.81 5.72
CA TYR A 296 17.33 18.32 6.97
C TYR A 296 18.34 19.13 7.78
N GLY A 297 17.87 20.20 8.41
CA GLY A 297 18.63 20.94 9.41
C GLY A 297 18.76 20.17 10.73
N LEU A 298 19.66 20.63 11.62
CA LEU A 298 19.88 20.01 12.93
C LEU A 298 18.59 19.97 13.77
N THR A 299 17.85 21.08 13.80
CA THR A 299 16.59 21.22 14.53
C THR A 299 15.53 20.25 14.02
N GLU A 300 15.42 20.10 12.71
CA GLU A 300 14.49 19.16 12.08
C GLU A 300 14.87 17.70 12.37
N MET A 301 16.17 17.39 12.35
CA MET A 301 16.65 16.03 12.66
C MET A 301 16.36 15.64 14.11
N ILE A 302 16.59 16.53 15.07
CA ILE A 302 16.22 16.34 16.48
C ILE A 302 14.72 16.04 16.59
N GLN A 303 13.87 16.83 15.93
CA GLN A 303 12.42 16.61 15.94
C GLN A 303 12.02 15.28 15.30
N ILE A 304 12.65 14.88 14.19
CA ILE A 304 12.40 13.58 13.55
C ILE A 304 12.79 12.43 14.49
N LEU A 305 13.95 12.52 15.15
CA LEU A 305 14.40 11.52 16.12
C LEU A 305 13.44 11.43 17.32
N ALA A 306 12.95 12.57 17.81
CA ALA A 306 11.97 12.61 18.90
C ALA A 306 10.66 11.90 18.53
N ILE A 307 10.11 12.16 17.33
CA ILE A 307 8.89 11.49 16.85
C ILE A 307 9.13 9.98 16.73
N ARG A 308 10.31 9.57 16.26
CA ARG A 308 10.65 8.15 16.12
C ARG A 308 10.83 7.44 17.45
N ALA A 309 11.52 8.08 18.40
CA ALA A 309 11.64 7.57 19.77
C ALA A 309 10.26 7.37 20.42
N GLN A 310 9.33 8.30 20.21
CA GLN A 310 7.94 8.17 20.69
C GLN A 310 7.21 6.98 20.06
N VAL A 311 7.38 6.75 18.74
CA VAL A 311 6.73 5.63 18.04
C VAL A 311 7.31 4.28 18.46
N GLU A 312 8.58 4.25 18.84
CA GLU A 312 9.28 3.07 19.35
C GLU A 312 9.15 2.92 20.88
N GLU A 313 8.42 3.83 21.54
CA GLU A 313 8.22 3.88 23.00
C GLU A 313 9.54 3.94 23.79
N LEU A 314 10.55 4.62 23.23
CA LEU A 314 11.85 4.83 23.84
C LEU A 314 11.89 6.13 24.66
N VAL A 315 12.40 6.03 25.88
CA VAL A 315 12.68 7.19 26.75
C VAL A 315 14.11 7.64 26.50
N ILE A 316 14.29 8.86 25.99
CA ILE A 316 15.60 9.43 25.66
C ILE A 316 15.67 10.83 26.26
N ASP A 317 16.77 11.14 26.96
CA ASP A 317 17.03 12.46 27.51
C ASP A 317 17.28 13.50 26.41
N GLU A 318 16.93 14.76 26.65
CA GLU A 318 17.08 15.84 25.66
C GLU A 318 18.54 16.03 25.22
N GLU A 319 19.50 15.89 26.13
CA GLU A 319 20.94 15.97 25.82
C GLU A 319 21.39 14.83 24.89
N SER A 320 20.93 13.60 25.16
CA SER A 320 21.20 12.43 24.31
C SER A 320 20.60 12.61 22.92
N LEU A 321 19.41 13.20 22.84
CA LEU A 321 18.71 13.45 21.59
C LEU A 321 19.39 14.54 20.75
N ALA A 322 19.90 15.60 21.39
CA ALA A 322 20.73 16.62 20.74
C ALA A 322 22.03 16.02 20.19
N TYR A 323 22.72 15.18 20.97
CA TYR A 323 23.94 14.49 20.54
C TYR A 323 23.67 13.54 19.35
N LEU A 324 22.56 12.79 19.39
CA LEU A 324 22.12 11.97 18.26
C LEU A 324 21.81 12.82 17.02
N GLY A 325 21.25 14.01 17.20
CA GLY A 325 21.04 14.97 16.11
C GLY A 325 22.33 15.39 15.42
N GLU A 326 23.40 15.67 16.19
CA GLU A 326 24.72 16.01 15.63
C GLU A 326 25.34 14.84 14.86
N ILE A 327 25.25 13.62 15.40
CA ILE A 327 25.71 12.42 14.68
C ILE A 327 24.83 12.21 13.43
N GLY A 328 23.52 12.48 13.51
CA GLY A 328 22.56 12.46 12.40
C GLY A 328 22.92 13.41 11.26
N GLN A 329 23.60 14.51 11.54
CA GLN A 329 24.08 15.45 10.54
C GLN A 329 25.37 14.98 9.84
N ARG A 330 26.25 14.32 10.60
CA ARG A 330 27.53 13.79 10.08
C ARG A 330 27.34 12.46 9.35
N ALA A 331 26.45 11.62 9.85
CA ALA A 331 26.05 10.34 9.28
C ALA A 331 24.72 10.49 8.52
N SER A 332 24.19 9.39 7.98
CA SER A 332 22.86 9.43 7.35
C SER A 332 21.79 9.02 8.37
N LEU A 333 20.59 9.62 8.33
CA LEU A 333 19.47 9.21 9.22
C LEU A 333 19.18 7.70 9.16
N ARG A 334 19.46 7.06 8.02
CA ARG A 334 19.26 5.62 7.83
C ARG A 334 20.12 4.77 8.77
N SER A 335 21.26 5.29 9.21
CA SER A 335 22.17 4.61 10.15
C SER A 335 21.59 4.48 11.56
N PHE A 336 20.58 5.28 11.91
CA PHE A 336 19.92 5.25 13.22
C PHE A 336 18.66 4.39 13.26
N PHE A 337 18.00 4.20 12.11
CA PHE A 337 16.68 3.58 12.03
C PHE A 337 16.69 2.11 11.59
N PHE A 338 17.86 1.56 11.27
CA PHE A 338 18.04 0.16 10.84
C PHE A 338 19.08 -0.53 11.73
N SER A 339 18.69 -0.87 12.96
CA SER A 339 19.42 -1.80 13.83
C SER A 339 18.44 -2.71 14.56
#